data_AF-A0A958HQR0-F1
#
_entry.id   AF-A0A958HQR0-F1
#
_cell.length_a   1.000
_cell.length_b   1.000
_cell.length_c   1.000
_cell.angle_alpha   90.00
_cell.angle_beta   90.00
_cell.angle_gamma   90.00
#
_symmetry.space_group_name_H-M   'P 1'
#
loop_
_entity.id
_entity.type
_entity.pdbx_description
1 polymer ?
#
loop_
_entity_poly.entity_id
_entity_poly.type
_entity_poly.pdbx_seq_one_letter_code
_entity_poly.pdbx_strand_id
1 'polypeptide(L)'
;QVEATVKAFGMSDAEAQNLLQHLQLTATQSGSRIHVVGKWNDVDPFRGRSPQIEMNITVPQQTSVEVDLGAGSVEVVGIEGNTDIKADVGQVTLRDLNIPENLTVESGVAEINFSGPLSKDSQYRFTSDVGAIQLRLPADSRFAIDAASDLGAVIVDFDVVGESTRELTGAKVDGVVGGASDTSLYLRSDVGAIYVRQQ
;
A
#
# COMPACT_ATOMS: atom_id res chain seq x y z
N GLN A 1 18.73 6.10 7.99
CA GLN A 1 18.74 5.57 9.37
C GLN A 1 17.69 4.49 9.46
N VAL A 2 18.01 3.33 10.03
CA VAL A 2 17.05 2.25 10.26
C VAL A 2 16.94 2.06 11.75
N GLU A 3 15.75 2.29 12.30
CA GLU A 3 15.42 2.00 13.69
C GLU A 3 14.35 0.91 13.72
N ALA A 4 14.49 -0.05 14.63
CA ALA A 4 13.52 -1.11 14.77
C ALA A 4 13.31 -1.44 16.25
N THR A 5 12.05 -1.61 16.62
CA THR A 5 11.61 -2.05 17.93
C THR A 5 10.89 -3.38 17.78
N VAL A 6 11.35 -4.39 18.51
CA VAL A 6 10.74 -5.72 18.50
C VAL A 6 9.96 -5.92 19.79
N LYS A 7 8.69 -6.35 19.68
CA LYS A 7 7.80 -6.66 20.80
C LYS A 7 7.35 -8.12 20.69
N ALA A 8 7.71 -8.95 21.67
CA ALA A 8 7.20 -10.32 21.80
C ALA A 8 6.22 -10.41 22.97
N PHE A 9 5.25 -11.32 22.87
CA PHE A 9 4.22 -11.55 23.88
C PHE A 9 4.23 -13.02 24.29
N GLY A 10 4.31 -13.30 25.59
CA GLY A 10 4.21 -14.65 26.17
C GLY A 10 3.35 -14.65 27.44
N MET A 11 2.96 -15.81 27.95
CA MET A 11 2.22 -15.94 29.21
C MET A 11 3.10 -15.63 30.44
N SER A 12 4.42 -15.55 30.25
CA SER A 12 5.41 -15.10 31.23
C SER A 12 6.53 -14.28 30.58
N ASP A 13 7.26 -13.49 31.37
CA ASP A 13 8.43 -12.72 30.90
C ASP A 13 9.51 -13.63 30.30
N ALA A 14 9.71 -14.82 30.89
CA ALA A 14 10.67 -15.81 30.39
C ALA A 14 10.26 -16.36 29.01
N GLU A 15 8.97 -16.58 28.81
CA GLU A 15 8.42 -17.02 27.52
C GLU A 15 8.52 -15.91 26.47
N ALA A 16 8.20 -14.66 26.82
CA ALA A 16 8.37 -13.51 25.93
C ALA A 16 9.84 -13.30 25.51
N GLN A 17 10.79 -13.48 26.43
CA GLN A 17 12.23 -13.40 26.11
C GLN A 17 12.70 -14.54 25.21
N ASN A 18 12.19 -15.75 25.40
CA ASN A 18 12.51 -16.89 24.55
C ASN A 18 11.98 -16.68 23.12
N LEU A 19 10.77 -16.12 23.00
CA LEU A 19 10.19 -15.76 21.70
C LEU A 19 11.03 -14.73 20.93
N LEU A 20 11.68 -13.78 21.61
CA LEU A 20 12.60 -12.84 20.96
C LEU A 20 13.82 -13.53 20.32
N GLN A 21 14.25 -14.70 20.81
CA GLN A 21 15.39 -15.43 20.25
C GLN A 21 15.09 -16.04 18.88
N HIS A 22 13.80 -16.25 18.56
CA HIS A 22 13.35 -16.80 17.29
C HIS A 22 13.10 -15.74 16.22
N LEU A 23 13.21 -14.46 16.61
CA LEU A 23 13.03 -13.33 15.74
C LEU A 23 14.37 -12.87 15.17
N GLN A 24 14.50 -12.97 13.86
CA GLN A 24 15.70 -12.52 13.15
C GLN A 24 15.38 -11.24 12.40
N LEU A 25 15.91 -10.12 12.88
CA LEU A 25 15.92 -8.87 12.14
C LEU A 25 17.30 -8.66 11.55
N THR A 26 17.37 -8.57 10.22
CA THR A 26 18.62 -8.32 9.49
C THR A 26 18.48 -7.07 8.64
N ALA A 27 19.51 -6.24 8.63
CA ALA A 27 19.64 -5.09 7.75
C ALA A 27 21.01 -5.18 7.07
N THR A 28 21.01 -5.37 5.75
CA THR A 28 22.24 -5.44 4.95
C THR A 28 22.26 -4.30 3.94
N GLN A 29 23.45 -3.75 3.69
CA GLN A 29 23.64 -2.69 2.71
C GLN A 29 24.59 -3.18 1.61
N SER A 30 24.16 -3.01 0.36
CA SER A 30 24.99 -3.24 -0.82
C SER A 30 24.88 -2.02 -1.74
N GLY A 31 25.94 -1.21 -1.79
CA GLY A 31 25.94 0.07 -2.48
C GLY A 31 24.85 1.00 -1.92
N SER A 32 23.92 1.42 -2.79
CA SER A 32 22.76 2.26 -2.45
C SER A 32 21.53 1.49 -1.98
N ARG A 33 21.54 0.15 -2.03
CA ARG A 33 20.39 -0.68 -1.60
C ARG A 33 20.55 -1.08 -0.14
N ILE A 34 19.54 -0.77 0.67
CA ILE A 34 19.37 -1.32 2.02
C ILE A 34 18.30 -2.40 1.93
N HIS A 35 18.62 -3.61 2.40
CA HIS A 35 17.68 -4.72 2.47
C HIS A 35 17.42 -5.07 3.93
N VAL A 36 16.19 -4.82 4.37
CA VAL A 36 15.72 -5.10 5.75
C VAL A 36 14.78 -6.29 5.70
N VAL A 37 15.05 -7.29 6.54
CA VAL A 37 14.27 -8.54 6.60
C VAL A 37 13.98 -8.86 8.05
N GLY A 38 12.69 -8.90 8.39
CA GLY A 38 12.18 -9.48 9.63
C GLY A 38 11.68 -10.89 9.36
N LYS A 39 12.34 -11.89 9.93
CA LYS A 39 11.94 -13.30 9.86
C LYS A 39 11.53 -13.82 11.22
N TRP A 40 10.45 -14.59 11.21
CA TRP A 40 10.04 -15.42 12.34
C TRP A 40 10.35 -16.87 12.01
N ASN A 41 11.34 -17.46 12.68
CA ASN A 41 11.69 -18.85 12.48
C ASN A 41 10.86 -19.71 13.47
N ASP A 42 9.80 -20.32 12.94
CA ASP A 42 9.17 -21.55 13.41
C ASP A 42 9.13 -21.79 14.94
N VAL A 43 7.97 -21.52 15.56
CA VAL A 43 7.61 -22.06 16.88
C VAL A 43 6.09 -22.15 16.96
N ASP A 44 5.57 -23.38 16.77
CA ASP A 44 4.20 -23.87 17.05
C ASP A 44 3.01 -23.04 16.48
N PRO A 45 1.84 -23.64 16.14
CA PRO A 45 0.64 -22.87 15.85
C PRO A 45 0.31 -21.98 17.06
N PHE A 46 0.40 -20.66 16.87
CA PHE A 46 0.33 -19.66 17.93
C PHE A 46 -0.79 -19.95 18.95
N ARG A 47 -0.41 -20.34 20.16
CA ARG A 47 -1.29 -20.33 21.34
C ARG A 47 -1.18 -18.97 22.03
N GLY A 48 -1.57 -17.89 21.35
CA GLY A 48 -1.48 -16.54 21.94
C GLY A 48 -1.43 -15.41 20.92
N ARG A 49 -1.03 -14.22 21.38
CA ARG A 49 -0.86 -13.02 20.54
C ARG A 49 0.40 -13.14 19.68
N SER A 50 0.27 -12.87 18.38
CA SER A 50 1.42 -12.85 17.47
C SER A 50 2.46 -11.81 17.90
N PRO A 51 3.77 -12.12 17.75
CA PRO A 51 4.84 -11.16 17.94
C PRO A 51 4.69 -9.99 16.97
N GLN A 52 5.20 -8.82 17.35
CA GLN A 52 5.14 -7.60 16.56
C GLN A 52 6.54 -7.04 16.32
N ILE A 53 6.83 -6.69 15.08
CA ILE A 53 8.02 -5.93 14.71
C ILE A 53 7.55 -4.57 14.24
N GLU A 54 8.08 -3.53 14.85
CA GLU A 54 7.85 -2.14 14.47
C GLU A 54 9.15 -1.61 13.85
N MET A 55 9.11 -1.21 12.58
CA MET A 55 10.26 -0.73 11.84
C MET A 55 10.03 0.73 11.42
N ASN A 56 10.95 1.60 11.83
CA ASN A 56 10.99 3.00 11.43
C ASN A 56 12.23 3.20 10.55
N ILE A 57 12.02 3.29 9.24
CA ILE A 57 13.09 3.37 8.24
C ILE A 57 13.09 4.77 7.64
N THR A 58 14.14 5.55 7.90
CA THR A 58 14.38 6.86 7.28
C THR A 58 15.40 6.74 6.17
N VAL A 59 15.01 7.12 4.96
CA VAL A 59 15.85 7.11 3.76
C VAL A 59 15.95 8.51 3.16
N PRO A 60 16.93 8.78 2.29
CA PRO A 60 16.91 9.98 1.46
C PRO A 60 15.61 10.06 0.65
N GLN A 61 15.12 11.27 0.38
CA GLN A 61 13.87 11.45 -0.37
C GLN A 61 13.89 10.72 -1.72
N GLN A 62 15.02 10.77 -2.44
CA GLN A 62 15.20 10.12 -3.73
C GLN A 62 15.51 8.62 -3.60
N THR A 63 14.56 7.85 -3.08
CA THR A 63 14.70 6.41 -2.83
C THR A 63 13.57 5.63 -3.47
N SER A 64 13.89 4.61 -4.27
CA SER A 64 12.89 3.62 -4.68
C SER A 64 12.58 2.66 -3.54
N VAL A 65 11.30 2.34 -3.35
CA VAL A 65 10.81 1.53 -2.23
C VAL A 65 10.24 0.21 -2.75
N GLU A 66 10.65 -0.90 -2.15
CA GLU A 66 10.15 -2.24 -2.41
C GLU A 66 9.78 -2.87 -1.07
N VAL A 67 8.51 -3.27 -0.90
CA VAL A 67 8.00 -3.85 0.36
C VAL A 67 7.24 -5.13 0.08
N ASP A 68 7.56 -6.16 0.85
CA ASP A 68 6.81 -7.43 0.91
C ASP A 68 6.34 -7.62 2.36
N LEU A 69 5.02 -7.55 2.57
CA LEU A 69 4.36 -7.62 3.87
C LEU A 69 3.43 -8.85 3.91
N GLY A 70 3.76 -9.84 4.76
CA GLY A 70 2.85 -10.96 5.02
C GLY A 70 1.65 -10.58 5.91
N ALA A 71 1.85 -9.84 6.99
CA ALA A 71 0.75 -9.38 7.85
C ALA A 71 1.14 -8.13 8.63
N GLY A 72 0.30 -7.09 8.60
CA GLY A 72 0.49 -5.88 9.39
C GLY A 72 0.12 -4.61 8.66
N SER A 73 0.87 -3.54 8.91
CA SER A 73 0.63 -2.24 8.29
C SER A 73 1.92 -1.68 7.70
N VAL A 74 1.84 -1.15 6.48
CA VAL A 74 2.92 -0.41 5.83
C VAL A 74 2.50 1.04 5.67
N GLU A 75 3.42 1.94 6.02
CA GLU A 75 3.26 3.38 5.82
C GLU A 75 4.48 3.94 5.09
N VAL A 76 4.26 4.62 3.96
CA VAL A 76 5.31 5.30 3.19
C VAL A 76 4.92 6.76 3.02
N VAL A 77 5.84 7.67 3.36
CA VAL A 77 5.58 9.11 3.38
C VAL A 77 6.73 9.88 2.73
N GLY A 78 6.41 10.80 1.82
CA GLY A 78 7.33 11.84 1.37
C GLY A 78 8.49 11.37 0.49
N ILE A 79 8.36 10.21 -0.16
CA ILE A 79 9.40 9.63 -1.02
C ILE A 79 9.26 10.16 -2.46
N GLU A 80 10.40 10.41 -3.10
CA GLU A 80 10.56 10.66 -4.54
C GLU A 80 11.21 9.44 -5.19
N GLY A 81 10.40 8.50 -5.70
CA GLY A 81 10.93 7.28 -6.27
C GLY A 81 9.85 6.28 -6.63
N ASN A 82 10.20 5.34 -7.51
CA ASN A 82 9.30 4.24 -7.86
C ASN A 82 9.02 3.39 -6.63
N THR A 83 7.76 2.98 -6.47
CA THR A 83 7.29 2.28 -5.26
C THR A 83 6.54 1.01 -5.67
N ASP A 84 6.98 -0.13 -5.12
CA ASP A 84 6.34 -1.45 -5.29
C ASP A 84 6.04 -2.04 -3.91
N ILE A 85 4.77 -2.35 -3.65
CA ILE A 85 4.30 -2.89 -2.37
C ILE A 85 3.41 -4.09 -2.62
N LYS A 86 3.75 -5.20 -1.96
CA LYS A 86 2.92 -6.40 -1.86
C LYS A 86 2.53 -6.61 -0.42
N ALA A 87 1.23 -6.73 -0.16
CA ALA A 87 0.69 -6.91 1.18
C ALA A 87 -0.35 -8.03 1.22
N ASP A 88 -0.03 -9.17 1.83
CA ASP A 88 -0.96 -10.29 1.91
C ASP A 88 -2.15 -9.96 2.82
N VAL A 89 -1.90 -9.41 4.02
CA VAL A 89 -2.97 -9.05 4.97
C VAL A 89 -2.66 -7.74 5.72
N GLY A 90 -3.62 -6.82 5.74
CA GLY A 90 -3.65 -5.70 6.67
C GLY A 90 -3.93 -4.34 6.05
N GLN A 91 -2.99 -3.39 6.10
CA GLN A 91 -3.20 -2.02 5.61
C GLN A 91 -1.96 -1.45 4.93
N VAL A 92 -2.18 -0.76 3.81
CA VAL A 92 -1.14 0.02 3.11
C VAL A 92 -1.56 1.49 3.10
N THR A 93 -0.71 2.37 3.62
CA THR A 93 -0.94 3.81 3.63
C THR A 93 0.21 4.56 2.96
N LEU A 94 -0.10 5.36 1.95
CA LEU A 94 0.85 6.09 1.13
C LEU A 94 0.51 7.57 1.15
N ARG A 95 1.48 8.42 1.51
CA ARG A 95 1.24 9.86 1.64
C ARG A 95 2.31 10.71 0.96
N ASP A 96 1.86 11.70 0.20
CA ASP A 96 2.70 12.75 -0.37
C ASP A 96 3.92 12.19 -1.14
N LEU A 97 3.66 11.23 -2.02
CA LEU A 97 4.70 10.59 -2.83
C LEU A 97 4.88 11.31 -4.17
N ASN A 98 6.13 11.47 -4.59
CA ASN A 98 6.51 11.90 -5.93
C ASN A 98 7.00 10.67 -6.71
N ILE A 99 6.26 10.26 -7.75
CA ILE A 99 6.47 9.01 -8.47
C ILE A 99 7.01 9.33 -9.85
N PRO A 100 8.29 9.07 -10.14
CA PRO A 100 8.87 9.40 -11.45
C PRO A 100 8.25 8.58 -12.59
N GLU A 101 8.03 7.28 -12.37
CA GLU A 101 7.51 6.37 -13.40
C GLU A 101 6.31 5.59 -12.90
N ASN A 102 6.47 4.78 -11.85
CA ASN A 102 5.44 3.82 -11.44
C ASN A 102 5.30 3.66 -9.92
N LEU A 103 4.04 3.52 -9.51
CA LEU A 103 3.61 3.07 -8.19
C LEU A 103 2.73 1.84 -8.40
N THR A 104 3.08 0.73 -7.76
CA THR A 104 2.27 -0.50 -7.75
C THR A 104 2.01 -0.96 -6.32
N VAL A 105 0.74 -1.21 -6.02
CA VAL A 105 0.31 -1.84 -4.76
C VAL A 105 -0.58 -3.03 -5.09
N GLU A 106 -0.16 -4.21 -4.65
CA GLU A 106 -0.92 -5.45 -4.75
C GLU A 106 -1.24 -5.95 -3.34
N SER A 107 -2.50 -6.32 -3.08
CA SER A 107 -2.87 -6.89 -1.80
C SER A 107 -3.87 -8.05 -1.88
N GLY A 108 -3.71 -9.01 -0.96
CA GLY A 108 -4.69 -10.09 -0.78
C GLY A 108 -5.90 -9.59 0.02
N VAL A 109 -5.73 -9.38 1.32
CA VAL A 109 -6.78 -8.88 2.22
C VAL A 109 -6.31 -7.61 2.91
N ALA A 110 -6.44 -6.46 2.26
CA ALA A 110 -5.98 -5.20 2.82
C ALA A 110 -6.79 -3.98 2.40
N GLU A 111 -6.81 -2.98 3.30
CA GLU A 111 -7.24 -1.63 2.96
C GLU A 111 -6.06 -0.82 2.41
N ILE A 112 -6.22 -0.25 1.22
CA ILE A 112 -5.22 0.59 0.57
C ILE A 112 -5.68 2.05 0.67
N ASN A 113 -4.83 2.90 1.25
CA ASN A 113 -5.04 4.33 1.37
C ASN A 113 -3.91 5.09 0.68
N PHE A 114 -4.23 5.94 -0.29
CA PHE A 114 -3.30 6.87 -0.92
C PHE A 114 -3.81 8.30 -0.75
N SER A 115 -2.95 9.21 -0.31
CA SER A 115 -3.30 10.63 -0.20
C SER A 115 -2.14 11.52 -0.64
N GLY A 116 -2.42 12.45 -1.55
CA GLY A 116 -1.42 13.40 -2.02
C GLY A 116 -1.59 13.73 -3.50
N PRO A 117 -0.73 14.60 -4.05
CA PRO A 117 -0.73 14.91 -5.47
C PRO A 117 -0.32 13.69 -6.30
N LEU A 118 -0.83 13.62 -7.52
CA LEU A 118 -0.31 12.70 -8.53
C LEU A 118 0.86 13.35 -9.27
N SER A 119 1.88 12.55 -9.54
CA SER A 119 3.03 12.94 -10.34
C SER A 119 2.67 12.92 -11.83
N LYS A 120 3.32 13.79 -12.60
CA LYS A 120 3.08 13.89 -14.05
C LYS A 120 3.74 12.72 -14.76
N ASP A 121 3.10 12.26 -15.83
CA ASP A 121 3.61 11.22 -16.72
C ASP A 121 3.86 9.88 -15.98
N SER A 122 3.10 9.63 -14.91
CA SER A 122 3.29 8.49 -14.00
C SER A 122 2.12 7.51 -14.03
N GLN A 123 2.44 6.25 -13.73
CA GLN A 123 1.47 5.16 -13.69
C GLN A 123 1.23 4.71 -12.25
N TYR A 124 -0.03 4.76 -11.82
CA TYR A 124 -0.45 4.29 -10.52
C TYR A 124 -1.34 3.05 -10.68
N ARG A 125 -0.93 1.94 -10.06
CA ARG A 125 -1.65 0.66 -10.10
C ARG A 125 -1.96 0.21 -8.67
N PHE A 126 -3.24 -0.01 -8.39
CA PHE A 126 -3.72 -0.52 -7.12
C PHE A 126 -4.65 -1.71 -7.36
N THR A 127 -4.33 -2.87 -6.81
CA THR A 127 -5.14 -4.08 -6.93
C THR A 127 -5.33 -4.73 -5.56
N SER A 128 -6.57 -5.13 -5.25
CA SER A 128 -6.89 -5.79 -3.98
C SER A 128 -7.90 -6.91 -4.18
N ASP A 129 -7.60 -8.14 -3.74
CA ASP A 129 -8.58 -9.23 -3.82
C ASP A 129 -9.75 -8.94 -2.86
N VAL A 130 -9.44 -8.56 -1.62
CA VAL A 130 -10.43 -8.18 -0.61
C VAL A 130 -10.00 -6.93 0.15
N GLY A 131 -10.81 -5.88 0.06
CA GLY A 131 -10.62 -4.65 0.82
C GLY A 131 -10.84 -3.40 -0.01
N ALA A 132 -11.01 -2.27 0.67
CA ALA A 132 -11.27 -1.01 0.00
C ALA A 132 -10.00 -0.36 -0.53
N ILE A 133 -10.11 0.29 -1.69
CA ILE A 133 -9.08 1.17 -2.24
C ILE A 133 -9.57 2.60 -2.13
N GLN A 134 -8.83 3.45 -1.41
CA GLN A 134 -9.19 4.83 -1.13
C GLN A 134 -8.08 5.77 -1.57
N LEU A 135 -8.37 6.60 -2.57
CA LEU A 135 -7.50 7.67 -3.04
C LEU A 135 -8.10 9.01 -2.61
N ARG A 136 -7.29 9.88 -2.00
CA ARG A 136 -7.62 11.28 -1.70
C ARG A 136 -6.66 12.19 -2.44
N LEU A 137 -7.16 12.91 -3.44
CA LEU A 137 -6.36 13.69 -4.38
C LEU A 137 -6.72 15.18 -4.33
N PRO A 138 -5.81 16.10 -4.65
CA PRO A 138 -6.15 17.51 -4.84
C PRO A 138 -7.29 17.72 -5.83
N ALA A 139 -8.19 18.68 -5.58
CA ALA A 139 -9.37 18.92 -6.41
C ALA A 139 -9.06 19.34 -7.86
N ASP A 140 -7.86 19.87 -8.11
CA ASP A 140 -7.36 20.28 -9.42
C ASP A 140 -6.56 19.18 -10.15
N SER A 141 -6.57 17.95 -9.62
CA SER A 141 -5.87 16.79 -10.20
C SER A 141 -6.33 16.48 -11.63
N ARG A 142 -5.38 15.99 -12.44
CA ARG A 142 -5.63 15.59 -13.83
C ARG A 142 -5.07 14.20 -14.09
N PHE A 143 -5.92 13.26 -14.51
CA PHE A 143 -5.52 11.87 -14.70
C PHE A 143 -6.50 11.13 -15.62
N ALA A 144 -5.99 10.12 -16.31
CA ALA A 144 -6.82 9.04 -16.84
C ALA A 144 -7.13 8.04 -15.72
N ILE A 145 -8.34 7.48 -15.71
CA ILE A 145 -8.75 6.48 -14.74
C ILE A 145 -9.38 5.29 -15.44
N ASP A 146 -8.97 4.10 -15.02
CA ASP A 146 -9.63 2.82 -15.29
C ASP A 146 -9.81 2.11 -13.94
N ALA A 147 -11.02 2.16 -13.40
CA ALA A 147 -11.37 1.64 -12.09
C ALA A 147 -12.52 0.63 -12.20
N ALA A 148 -12.35 -0.56 -11.62
CA ALA A 148 -13.40 -1.59 -11.62
C ALA A 148 -13.43 -2.36 -10.31
N SER A 149 -14.63 -2.66 -9.83
CA SER A 149 -14.88 -3.59 -8.73
C SER A 149 -15.92 -4.62 -9.15
N ASP A 150 -15.63 -5.90 -8.92
CA ASP A 150 -16.54 -7.00 -9.27
C ASP A 150 -17.69 -7.10 -8.26
N LEU A 151 -17.36 -7.01 -6.96
CA LEU A 151 -18.30 -6.90 -5.85
C LEU A 151 -17.99 -5.67 -5.00
N GLY A 152 -18.62 -4.55 -5.35
CA GLY A 152 -18.40 -3.28 -4.67
C GLY A 152 -18.84 -2.07 -5.47
N ALA A 153 -18.76 -0.91 -4.82
CA ALA A 153 -19.01 0.36 -5.47
C ALA A 153 -17.71 0.95 -6.02
N VAL A 154 -17.78 1.60 -7.16
CA VAL A 154 -16.73 2.50 -7.65
C VAL A 154 -17.31 3.91 -7.62
N ILE A 155 -16.76 4.77 -6.77
CA ILE A 155 -17.19 6.16 -6.60
C ILE A 155 -16.02 7.08 -6.88
N VAL A 156 -16.17 7.92 -7.90
CA VAL A 156 -15.18 8.93 -8.29
C VAL A 156 -15.83 10.30 -8.10
N ASP A 157 -15.33 11.06 -7.13
CA ASP A 157 -15.81 12.41 -6.79
C ASP A 157 -15.08 13.47 -7.62
N PHE A 158 -15.08 13.28 -8.94
CA PHE A 158 -14.51 14.18 -9.93
C PHE A 158 -15.41 14.18 -11.16
N ASP A 159 -15.36 15.26 -11.95
CA ASP A 159 -16.02 15.30 -13.25
C ASP A 159 -15.26 14.41 -14.25
N VAL A 160 -15.72 13.17 -14.38
CA VAL A 160 -15.15 12.18 -15.32
C VAL A 160 -15.79 12.36 -16.70
N VAL A 161 -14.97 12.64 -17.71
CA VAL A 161 -15.36 12.54 -19.12
C VAL A 161 -15.02 11.13 -19.59
N GLY A 162 -16.04 10.27 -19.69
CA GLY A 162 -15.86 8.87 -20.08
C GLY A 162 -17.11 8.03 -19.85
N GLU A 163 -16.90 6.74 -19.57
CA GLU A 163 -17.94 5.75 -19.36
C GLU A 163 -18.01 5.34 -17.89
N SER A 164 -19.22 5.15 -17.39
CA SER A 164 -19.46 4.56 -16.07
C SER A 164 -20.57 3.52 -16.18
N THR A 165 -20.31 2.32 -15.70
CA THR A 165 -21.27 1.23 -15.68
C THR A 165 -21.46 0.76 -14.24
N ARG A 166 -22.71 0.54 -13.86
CA ARG A 166 -23.05 -0.09 -12.57
C ARG A 166 -23.92 -1.30 -12.85
N GLU A 167 -23.46 -2.45 -12.41
CA GLU A 167 -24.18 -3.71 -12.50
C GLU A 167 -24.83 -4.06 -11.17
N LEU A 168 -25.41 -5.27 -11.09
CA LEU A 168 -26.09 -5.74 -9.87
C LEU A 168 -25.12 -5.83 -8.68
N THR A 169 -23.88 -6.25 -8.91
CA THR A 169 -22.87 -6.51 -7.87
C THR A 169 -21.65 -5.61 -7.95
N GLY A 170 -21.29 -5.14 -9.14
CA GLY A 170 -20.05 -4.40 -9.40
C GLY A 170 -20.26 -3.06 -10.08
N ALA A 171 -19.18 -2.34 -10.26
CA ALA A 171 -19.16 -1.07 -10.99
C ALA A 171 -17.81 -0.87 -11.69
N LYS A 172 -17.84 -0.10 -12.78
CA LYS A 172 -16.66 0.33 -13.53
C LYS A 172 -16.77 1.81 -13.89
N VAL A 173 -15.65 2.51 -13.83
CA VAL A 173 -15.47 3.87 -14.33
C VAL A 173 -14.21 3.89 -15.20
N ASP A 174 -14.33 4.38 -16.42
CA ASP A 174 -13.23 4.56 -17.37
C ASP A 174 -13.33 5.96 -17.99
N GLY A 175 -12.24 6.72 -18.02
CA GLY A 175 -12.26 8.05 -18.61
C GLY A 175 -11.13 8.95 -18.18
N VAL A 176 -11.35 10.26 -18.34
CA VAL A 176 -10.36 11.29 -18.00
C VAL A 176 -10.95 12.36 -17.09
N VAL A 177 -10.14 12.86 -16.17
CA VAL A 177 -10.45 13.96 -15.24
C VAL A 177 -9.52 15.13 -15.54
N GLY A 178 -10.08 16.35 -15.64
CA GLY A 178 -9.31 17.58 -15.81
C GLY A 178 -8.61 17.75 -17.17
N GLY A 179 -8.99 16.96 -18.18
CA GLY A 179 -8.48 17.01 -19.56
C GLY A 179 -7.46 15.90 -19.87
N ALA A 180 -6.73 16.04 -20.98
CA ALA A 180 -5.68 15.09 -21.34
C ALA A 180 -4.56 15.08 -20.28
N SER A 181 -4.16 13.89 -19.85
CA SER A 181 -3.10 13.65 -18.87
C SER A 181 -2.38 12.35 -19.22
N ASP A 182 -1.05 12.36 -19.16
CA ASP A 182 -0.23 11.16 -19.28
C ASP A 182 -0.13 10.39 -17.94
N THR A 183 -0.66 10.98 -16.86
CA THR A 183 -0.82 10.30 -15.57
C THR A 183 -2.04 9.40 -15.60
N SER A 184 -1.88 8.13 -15.19
CA SER A 184 -2.94 7.12 -15.22
C SER A 184 -3.14 6.44 -13.87
N LEU A 185 -4.41 6.20 -13.52
CA LEU A 185 -4.84 5.42 -12.37
C LEU A 185 -5.51 4.12 -12.84
N TYR A 186 -4.93 2.98 -12.48
CA TYR A 186 -5.52 1.68 -12.67
C TYR A 186 -5.91 1.09 -11.31
N LEU A 187 -7.22 0.93 -11.07
CA LEU A 187 -7.77 0.46 -9.80
C LEU A 187 -8.59 -0.82 -10.02
N ARG A 188 -8.29 -1.89 -9.30
CA ARG A 188 -9.06 -3.15 -9.35
C ARG A 188 -9.34 -3.69 -7.96
N SER A 189 -10.57 -4.16 -7.75
CA SER A 189 -10.92 -4.90 -6.56
C SER A 189 -11.88 -6.04 -6.87
N ASP A 190 -11.59 -7.25 -6.40
CA ASP A 190 -12.53 -8.36 -6.57
C ASP A 190 -13.70 -8.19 -5.59
N VAL A 191 -13.40 -7.92 -4.32
CA VAL A 191 -14.38 -7.62 -3.28
C VAL A 191 -13.97 -6.41 -2.46
N GLY A 192 -14.63 -5.28 -2.71
CA GLY A 192 -14.28 -4.04 -2.03
C GLY A 192 -14.73 -2.82 -2.78
N ALA A 193 -14.95 -1.72 -2.06
CA ALA A 193 -15.29 -0.46 -2.69
C ALA A 193 -14.03 0.32 -3.09
N ILE A 194 -14.10 0.98 -4.24
CA ILE A 194 -13.09 1.90 -4.72
C ILE A 194 -13.63 3.32 -4.58
N TYR A 195 -12.88 4.17 -3.88
CA TYR A 195 -13.20 5.58 -3.71
C TYR A 195 -12.04 6.44 -4.19
N VAL A 196 -12.33 7.36 -5.12
CA VAL A 196 -11.41 8.42 -5.52
C VAL A 196 -12.08 9.74 -5.14
N ARG A 197 -11.54 10.45 -4.15
CA ARG A 197 -12.16 11.64 -3.56
C ARG A 197 -11.24 12.85 -3.61
N GLN A 198 -11.84 14.03 -3.63
CA GLN A 198 -11.14 15.29 -3.44
C GLN A 198 -10.71 15.42 -1.97
N GLN A 199 -9.54 16.05 -1.75
CA GLN A 199 -9.07 16.49 -0.43
C GLN A 199 -9.69 17.83 -0.01
#